data_AF-A0A1V4TBC6-F1
#
_entry.id   AF-A0A1V4TBC6-F1
#
_cell.length_a   1.000
_cell.length_b   1.000
_cell.length_c   1.000
_cell.angle_alpha   90.00
_cell.angle_beta   90.00
_cell.angle_gamma   90.00
#
_symmetry.space_group_name_H-M   'P 1'
#
loop_
_entity.id
_entity.type
_entity.pdbx_description
1 polymer ?
#
loop_
_entity_poly.entity_id
_entity_poly.type
_entity_poly.pdbx_seq_one_letter_code
_entity_poly.pdbx_strand_id
1 'polypeptide(L)' 'MGFFHCNKLQNPKNMIILRGYSHAISVKGNHETVYIGGQNAVDENEVLIGKNSLENQTAQILTNIEKIRCQT' A
#
# COMPACT_ATOMS: atom_id res chain seq x y z
N MET A 1 -24.39 14.86 -4.78
CA MET A 1 -23.66 13.89 -3.95
C MET A 1 -23.38 12.65 -4.77
N GLY A 2 -22.13 12.43 -5.21
CA GLY A 2 -21.77 11.23 -5.97
C GLY A 2 -21.42 10.10 -5.02
N PHE A 3 -22.20 9.03 -5.02
CA PHE A 3 -21.89 7.82 -4.27
C PHE A 3 -20.70 7.12 -4.92
N PHE A 4 -19.55 7.14 -4.24
CA PHE A 4 -18.34 6.41 -4.61
C PHE A 4 -18.62 4.90 -4.57
N HIS A 5 -18.66 4.26 -5.73
CA HIS A 5 -18.96 2.82 -5.89
C HIS A 5 -17.72 2.08 -6.41
N CYS A 6 -16.74 1.89 -5.53
CA CYS A 6 -15.89 0.70 -5.49
C CYS A 6 -15.22 0.67 -4.11
N ASN A 7 -15.34 -0.45 -3.40
CA ASN A 7 -14.89 -0.62 -2.00
C ASN A 7 -13.95 -1.84 -1.89
N LYS A 8 -12.95 -1.96 -2.79
CA LYS A 8 -12.02 -3.10 -2.76
C LYS A 8 -10.81 -2.73 -1.90
N LEU A 9 -10.79 -3.26 -0.68
CA LEU A 9 -9.62 -3.20 0.21
C LEU A 9 -8.50 -4.04 -0.40
N GLN A 10 -7.29 -3.49 -0.42
CA GLN A 10 -6.11 -4.20 -0.92
C GLN A 10 -5.15 -4.46 0.22
N ASN A 11 -4.97 -5.75 0.51
CA ASN A 11 -4.03 -6.24 1.50
C ASN A 11 -3.27 -7.44 0.90
N PRO A 12 -2.13 -7.21 0.23
CA PRO A 12 -1.34 -8.28 -0.37
C PRO A 12 -0.91 -9.29 0.70
N LYS A 13 -0.92 -10.60 0.37
CA LYS A 13 -0.53 -11.66 1.31
C LYS A 13 0.94 -11.57 1.77
N ASN A 14 1.78 -10.88 1.00
CA ASN A 14 3.21 -10.70 1.26
C ASN A 14 3.52 -9.31 1.81
N MET A 15 2.61 -8.80 2.65
CA MET A 15 2.74 -7.55 3.39
C MET A 15 2.25 -7.74 4.82
N ILE A 16 2.72 -6.87 5.70
CA ILE A 16 2.34 -6.84 7.11
C ILE A 16 0.81 -6.73 7.23
N ILE A 17 0.23 -7.52 8.12
CA ILE A 17 -1.20 -7.47 8.43
C ILE A 17 -1.47 -6.25 9.30
N LEU A 18 -2.14 -5.25 8.72
CA LEU A 18 -2.53 -4.03 9.42
C LEU A 18 -3.72 -4.27 10.36
N ARG A 19 -3.71 -3.62 11.53
CA ARG A 19 -4.82 -3.64 12.49
C ARG A 19 -5.53 -2.29 12.47
N GLY A 20 -6.77 -2.25 11.96
CA GLY A 20 -7.63 -1.06 11.98
C GLY A 20 -7.58 -0.17 10.73
N TYR A 21 -6.79 -0.51 9.72
CA TYR A 21 -6.80 0.15 8.40
C TYR A 21 -6.34 -0.81 7.29
N SER A 22 -6.49 -0.41 6.03
CA SER A 22 -6.04 -1.18 4.85
C SER A 22 -4.86 -0.48 4.16
N HIS A 23 -3.98 -1.25 3.50
CA HIS A 23 -2.85 -0.67 2.77
C HIS A 23 -3.31 0.22 1.61
N ALA A 24 -4.40 -0.16 0.94
CA ALA A 24 -5.07 0.73 -0.01
C ALA A 24 -6.57 0.48 -0.14
N ILE A 25 -7.24 1.48 -0.70
CA ILE A 25 -8.62 1.41 -1.20
C ILE A 25 -8.69 2.00 -2.61
N SER A 26 -9.30 1.28 -3.54
CA SER A 26 -9.66 1.82 -4.86
C SER A 26 -11.09 2.32 -4.82
N VAL A 27 -11.30 3.56 -5.27
CA VAL A 27 -12.58 4.23 -5.36
C VAL A 27 -12.89 4.49 -6.83
N LYS A 28 -14.02 3.98 -7.33
CA LYS A 28 -14.49 4.26 -8.69
C LYS A 28 -15.62 5.29 -8.70
N GLY A 29 -15.43 6.31 -9.53
CA GLY A 29 -16.42 7.32 -9.91
C GLY A 29 -16.23 7.66 -11.39
N ASN A 30 -16.15 8.95 -11.74
CA ASN A 30 -15.80 9.37 -13.12
C ASN A 30 -14.36 8.97 -13.52
N HIS A 31 -13.49 8.80 -12.52
CA HIS A 31 -12.14 8.25 -12.66
C HIS A 31 -11.95 7.20 -11.56
N GLU A 32 -10.98 6.30 -11.76
CA GLU A 32 -10.52 5.39 -10.72
C GLU A 32 -9.39 6.06 -9.93
N THR A 33 -9.58 6.21 -8.63
CA THR A 33 -8.59 6.78 -7.71
C THR A 33 -8.20 5.74 -6.68
N VAL A 34 -6.90 5.50 -6.51
CA VAL A 34 -6.37 4.58 -5.49
C VAL A 34 -5.73 5.41 -4.38
N TYR A 35 -6.25 5.24 -3.16
CA TYR A 35 -5.66 5.82 -1.95
C TYR A 35 -4.76 4.77 -1.30
N ILE A 36 -3.47 5.07 -1.16
CA ILE A 36 -2.48 4.18 -0.56
C ILE A 36 -2.06 4.77 0.79
N GLY A 37 -2.16 3.98 1.85
CA GLY A 37 -1.68 4.35 3.18
C GLY A 37 -0.15 4.48 3.20
N GLY A 38 0.37 5.32 4.09
CA GLY A 38 1.81 5.55 4.20
C GLY A 38 2.60 4.25 4.33
N GLN A 39 3.66 4.12 3.53
CA GLN A 39 4.51 2.93 3.50
C GLN A 39 5.86 3.22 4.15
N ASN A 40 6.34 2.26 4.94
CA ASN A 40 7.65 2.29 5.59
C ASN A 40 8.59 1.26 4.95
N ALA A 41 9.89 1.40 5.19
CA ALA A 41 10.94 0.51 4.69
C ALA A 41 11.05 -0.80 5.49
N VAL A 42 9.94 -1.50 5.67
CA VAL A 42 9.88 -2.79 6.37
C VAL A 42 9.48 -3.91 5.41
N ASP A 43 9.97 -5.12 5.66
CA ASP A 43 9.53 -6.32 4.94
C ASP A 43 8.24 -6.92 5.53
N GLU A 44 7.76 -8.04 4.98
CA GLU A 44 6.58 -8.76 5.48
C GLU A 44 6.71 -9.27 6.94
N ASN A 45 7.93 -9.36 7.47
CA ASN A 45 8.22 -9.80 8.84
C ASN A 45 8.44 -8.62 9.80
N GLU A 46 8.09 -7.39 9.38
CA GLU A 46 8.28 -6.15 10.14
C GLU A 46 9.77 -5.79 10.37
N VAL A 47 10.68 -6.32 9.56
CA VAL A 47 12.12 -6.03 9.66
C VAL A 47 12.47 -4.80 8.84
N LEU A 48 13.18 -3.85 9.45
CA LEU A 48 13.71 -2.67 8.77
C LEU A 48 14.76 -3.07 7.71
N ILE A 49 14.50 -2.68 6.46
CA ILE A 49 15.44 -2.79 5.35
C ILE A 49 16.19 -1.48 5.15
N GLY A 50 17.49 -1.55 4.87
CA GLY A 50 18.29 -0.35 4.57
C GLY A 50 18.66 0.50 5.78
N LYS A 51 18.94 -0.12 6.94
CA LYS A 51 19.41 0.60 8.13
C LYS A 51 20.56 1.56 7.77
N ASN A 52 20.42 2.83 8.17
CA ASN A 52 21.36 3.93 7.88
C ASN A 52 21.56 4.27 6.39
N SER A 53 20.70 3.80 5.49
CA SER A 53 20.73 4.15 4.06
C SER A 53 19.37 4.68 3.62
N LEU A 54 19.31 5.99 3.33
CA LEU A 54 18.09 6.63 2.81
C LEU A 54 17.70 6.02 1.46
N GLU A 55 18.67 5.81 0.58
CA GLU A 55 18.46 5.21 -0.75
C GLU A 55 17.79 3.83 -0.64
N ASN A 56 18.33 2.95 0.20
CA ASN A 56 17.78 1.60 0.36
C ASN A 56 16.39 1.63 1.02
N GLN A 57 16.16 2.55 1.95
CA GLN A 57 14.83 2.72 2.55
C GLN A 57 13.81 3.24 1.55
N THR A 58 14.19 4.21 0.71
CA THR A 58 13.32 4.73 -0.36
C THR A 58 13.01 3.64 -1.38
N ALA A 59 13.99 2.84 -1.79
CA ALA A 59 13.78 1.71 -2.69
C ALA A 59 12.80 0.67 -2.09
N GLN A 60 12.94 0.35 -0.80
CA GLN A 60 12.02 -0.56 -0.12
C GLN A 60 10.59 0.00 -0.05
N ILE A 61 10.44 1.30 0.23
CA ILE A 61 9.13 1.96 0.28
C ILE A 61 8.44 1.87 -1.08
N LEU A 62 9.15 2.18 -2.18
CA LEU A 62 8.60 2.09 -3.53
C LEU A 62 8.24 0.64 -3.90
N THR A 63 9.07 -0.33 -3.50
CA THR A 63 8.78 -1.76 -3.65
C THR A 63 7.51 -2.16 -2.91
N ASN A 64 7.31 -1.66 -1.68
CA ASN A 64 6.10 -1.89 -0.91
C ASN A 64 4.86 -1.27 -1.56
N ILE A 65 4.97 -0.06 -2.11
CA ILE A 65 3.88 0.57 -2.89
C ILE A 65 3.55 -0.25 -4.14
N GLU A 66 4.56 -0.78 -4.85
CA GLU A 66 4.34 -1.63 -6.02
C GLU A 66 3.64 -2.95 -5.67
N LYS A 67 3.90 -3.51 -4.50
CA LYS A 67 3.13 -4.67 -4.00
C LYS A 67 1.64 -4.33 -3.80
N ILE A 68 1.30 -3.07 -3.53
CA ILE A 68 -0.07 -2.55 -3.36
C ILE A 68 -0.67 -2.14 -4.71
N ARG A 69 -0.58 -3.04 -5.69
CA ARG A 69 -1.18 -2.84 -7.01
C ARG A 69 -2.52 -3.57 -7.12
N CYS A 70 -3.48 -2.89 -7.75
CA CYS A 70 -4.69 -3.50 -8.28
C CYS A 70 -4.27 -4.57 -9.31
N GLN A 71 -4.40 -5.85 -8.98
CA GLN A 71 -4.57 -6.87 -10.01
C GLN A 71 -6.04 -6.79 -10.46
N THR A 72 -6.22 -6.32 -11.70
CA THR A 72 -7.51 -6.33 -12.42
C THR A 72 -8.07 -7.73 -12.54
#